data_AF-A0A8X6RIQ7-F1
#
_entry.id   AF-A0A8X6RIQ7-F1
#
_cell.length_a   1.000
_cell.length_b   1.000
_cell.length_c   1.000
_cell.angle_alpha   90.00
_cell.angle_beta   90.00
_cell.angle_gamma   90.00
#
_symmetry.space_group_name_H-M   'P 1'
#
loop_
_entity.id
_entity.type
_entity.pdbx_description
1 polymer ?
#
loop_
_entity_poly.entity_id
_entity_poly.type
_entity_poly.pdbx_seq_one_letter_code
_entity_poly.pdbx_strand_id
1 'polypeptide(L)'
;MFSLEFIVSLHVWYELLTPVNTISKLWQSVQAHLCITLEHLCTFYSWIKEYRQIGFGKCLSDARKFIVKSSYDLLKDLKNKMEAKKKRMFDYEGGDKSIESAKSRYKTDFFDTMIDSVISMDSRFLSL
;
A
#
# COMPACT_ATOMS: atom_id res chain seq x y z
N MET A 1 -2.33 2.28 -21.38
CA MET A 1 -3.33 1.38 -20.76
C MET A 1 -3.02 1.33 -19.28
N PHE A 2 -3.96 1.69 -18.40
CA PHE A 2 -3.70 1.68 -16.96
C PHE A 2 -3.58 0.22 -16.47
N SER A 3 -2.61 -0.06 -15.59
CA SER A 3 -2.47 -1.38 -14.97
C SER A 3 -3.29 -1.46 -13.69
N LEU A 4 -3.68 -2.67 -13.28
CA LEU A 4 -4.30 -2.89 -11.96
C LEU A 4 -3.40 -2.36 -10.82
N GLU A 5 -2.09 -2.53 -10.94
CA GLU A 5 -1.08 -2.01 -10.01
C GLU A 5 -1.21 -0.49 -9.83
N PHE A 6 -1.34 0.25 -10.94
CA PHE A 6 -1.50 1.71 -10.89
C PHE A 6 -2.78 2.13 -10.17
N ILE A 7 -3.91 1.47 -10.44
CA ILE A 7 -5.20 1.78 -9.81
C ILE A 7 -5.16 1.46 -8.31
N VAL A 8 -4.59 0.31 -7.94
CA VAL A 8 -4.43 -0.06 -6.53
C VAL A 8 -3.49 0.93 -5.83
N SER A 9 -2.39 1.32 -6.46
CA SER A 9 -1.48 2.34 -5.92
C SER A 9 -2.20 3.66 -5.66
N LEU A 10 -2.98 4.15 -6.62
CA LEU A 10 -3.76 5.38 -6.46
C LEU A 10 -4.78 5.27 -5.32
N HIS A 11 -5.50 4.14 -5.23
CA HIS A 11 -6.48 3.92 -4.18
C HIS A 11 -5.82 3.90 -2.79
N VAL A 12 -4.65 3.25 -2.66
CA VAL A 12 -3.86 3.25 -1.42
C VAL A 12 -3.42 4.67 -1.04
N TRP A 13 -2.90 5.44 -2.00
CA TRP A 13 -2.51 6.83 -1.77
C TRP A 13 -3.69 7.69 -1.31
N TYR A 14 -4.85 7.54 -1.94
CA TYR A 14 -6.06 8.26 -1.57
C TYR A 14 -6.51 7.95 -0.14
N GLU A 15 -6.58 6.66 0.22
CA GLU A 15 -6.97 6.22 1.56
C GLU A 15 -5.98 6.72 2.63
N LEU A 16 -4.69 6.79 2.32
CA LEU A 16 -3.65 7.28 3.23
C LEU A 16 -3.69 8.81 3.40
N LEU A 17 -3.82 9.56 2.30
CA LEU A 17 -3.74 11.02 2.33
C LEU A 17 -5.01 11.66 2.90
N THR A 18 -6.15 10.99 2.85
CA THR A 18 -7.43 11.54 3.32
C THR A 18 -7.44 11.81 4.84
N PRO A 19 -7.09 10.84 5.71
CA PRO A 19 -6.95 11.09 7.14
C PRO A 19 -5.85 12.11 7.45
N VAL A 20 -4.69 12.01 6.79
CA VAL A 20 -3.55 12.94 6.99
C VAL A 20 -3.96 14.39 6.70
N ASN A 21 -4.64 14.62 5.58
CA ASN A 21 -5.14 15.93 5.21
C ASN A 21 -6.18 16.46 6.21
N THR A 22 -7.07 15.59 6.69
CA THR A 22 -8.07 15.95 7.71
C THR A 22 -7.39 16.42 8.99
N ILE A 23 -6.42 15.66 9.48
CA ILE A 23 -5.64 15.99 10.69
C ILE A 23 -4.84 17.28 10.48
N SER A 24 -4.17 17.42 9.34
CA SER A 24 -3.39 18.61 8.99
C SER A 24 -4.25 19.88 9.01
N LYS A 25 -5.46 19.84 8.43
CA LYS A 25 -6.37 20.98 8.44
C LYS A 25 -6.85 21.33 9.84
N LEU A 26 -7.12 20.32 10.66
CA LEU A 26 -7.54 20.53 12.03
C LEU A 26 -6.44 21.19 12.86
N TRP A 27 -5.19 20.76 12.70
CA TRP A 27 -4.03 21.32 13.39
C TRP A 27 -3.70 22.75 12.94
N GLN A 28 -3.99 23.08 11.69
CA GLN A 28 -3.84 24.44 11.16
C GLN A 28 -4.97 25.39 11.59
N SER A 29 -6.02 24.89 12.26
CA SER A 29 -7.10 25.73 12.77
C SER A 29 -6.66 26.52 14.00
N VAL A 30 -7.17 27.75 14.15
CA VAL A 30 -6.84 28.66 15.27
C VAL A 30 -7.24 28.08 16.64
N GLN A 31 -8.10 27.04 16.66
CA GLN A 31 -8.65 26.40 17.86
C GLN A 31 -7.97 25.06 18.20
N ALA A 32 -6.84 24.72 17.59
CA ALA A 32 -6.15 23.47 17.84
C ALA A 32 -5.61 23.40 19.29
N HIS A 33 -6.37 22.76 20.18
CA HIS A 33 -5.91 22.41 21.53
C HIS A 33 -4.95 21.22 21.45
N LEU A 34 -3.77 21.34 22.08
CA LEU A 34 -2.73 20.31 22.06
C LEU A 34 -3.25 18.92 22.45
N CYS A 35 -4.08 18.81 23.49
CA CYS A 35 -4.65 17.53 23.93
C CYS A 35 -5.49 16.86 22.83
N ILE A 36 -6.30 17.66 22.11
CA ILE A 36 -7.14 17.17 21.00
C ILE A 36 -6.23 16.71 19.84
N THR A 37 -5.18 17.47 19.52
CA THR A 37 -4.25 17.09 18.45
C THR A 37 -3.51 15.77 18.73
N LEU A 38 -3.16 15.50 19.98
CA LEU A 38 -2.53 14.24 20.41
C LEU A 38 -3.50 13.06 20.26
N GLU A 39 -4.77 13.23 20.64
CA GLU A 39 -5.80 12.19 20.46
C GLU A 39 -5.99 11.82 18.99
N HIS A 40 -6.00 12.82 18.09
CA HIS A 40 -6.06 12.58 16.65
C HIS A 40 -4.85 11.80 16.13
N LEU A 41 -3.65 12.06 16.64
CA LEU A 41 -2.45 11.32 16.26
C LEU A 41 -2.50 9.87 16.75
N CYS A 42 -2.90 9.63 18.00
CA CYS A 42 -3.10 8.28 18.53
C CYS A 42 -4.15 7.49 17.74
N THR A 43 -5.24 8.16 17.35
CA THR A 43 -6.30 7.57 16.53
C THR A 43 -5.79 7.21 15.14
N PHE A 44 -5.06 8.12 14.49
CA PHE A 44 -4.43 7.86 13.19
C PHE A 44 -3.43 6.72 13.24
N TYR A 45 -2.61 6.67 14.29
CA TYR A 45 -1.63 5.61 14.49
C TYR A 45 -2.29 4.23 14.67
N SER A 46 -3.39 4.18 15.41
CA SER A 46 -4.17 2.95 15.57
C SER A 46 -4.79 2.53 14.23
N TRP A 47 -5.36 3.50 13.50
CA TRP A 47 -5.94 3.28 12.18
C TRP A 47 -4.92 2.77 11.16
N ILE A 48 -3.71 3.33 11.11
CA ILE A 48 -2.72 2.91 10.10
C ILE A 48 -2.18 1.50 10.37
N LYS A 49 -2.10 1.09 11.65
CA LYS A 49 -1.77 -0.29 12.03
C LYS A 49 -2.82 -1.29 11.58
N GLU A 50 -4.10 -0.94 11.73
CA GLU A 50 -5.20 -1.75 11.22
C GLU A 50 -5.16 -1.79 9.68
N TYR A 51 -5.00 -0.63 9.05
CA TYR A 51 -4.89 -0.50 7.59
C TYR A 51 -3.76 -1.35 7.01
N ARG A 52 -2.62 -1.48 7.70
CA ARG A 52 -1.53 -2.39 7.30
C ARG A 52 -1.99 -3.86 7.13
N GLN A 53 -2.90 -4.33 7.97
CA GLN A 53 -3.33 -5.74 7.97
C GLN A 53 -4.41 -6.01 6.91
N ILE A 54 -5.42 -5.14 6.83
CA ILE A 54 -6.62 -5.37 6.00
C ILE A 54 -6.70 -4.50 4.74
N GLY A 55 -5.95 -3.39 4.72
CA GLY A 55 -6.06 -2.34 3.71
C GLY A 55 -5.73 -2.82 2.31
N PHE A 56 -4.68 -3.63 2.14
CA PHE A 56 -4.32 -4.15 0.82
C PHE A 56 -5.45 -4.97 0.17
N GLY A 57 -6.08 -5.85 0.94
CA GLY A 57 -7.19 -6.68 0.45
C GLY A 57 -8.40 -5.84 0.06
N LYS A 58 -8.72 -4.82 0.87
CA LYS A 58 -9.79 -3.86 0.59
C LYS A 58 -9.52 -3.07 -0.69
N CYS A 59 -8.34 -2.45 -0.80
CA CYS A 59 -7.95 -1.65 -1.97
C CYS A 59 -7.96 -2.49 -3.26
N LEU A 60 -7.50 -3.73 -3.20
CA LEU A 60 -7.52 -4.64 -4.36
C LEU A 60 -8.96 -5.01 -4.77
N SER A 61 -9.84 -5.25 -3.80
CA SER A 61 -11.25 -5.55 -4.06
C SER A 61 -11.96 -4.35 -4.68
N ASP A 62 -11.75 -3.16 -4.13
CA ASP A 62 -12.38 -1.93 -4.60
C ASP A 62 -11.85 -1.51 -5.98
N ALA A 63 -10.55 -1.66 -6.24
CA ALA A 63 -9.97 -1.46 -7.57
C ALA A 63 -10.58 -2.42 -8.60
N ARG A 64 -10.79 -3.70 -8.26
CA ARG A 64 -11.44 -4.66 -9.15
C ARG A 64 -12.89 -4.29 -9.45
N LYS A 65 -13.66 -3.87 -8.44
CA LYS A 65 -15.03 -3.38 -8.61
C LYS A 65 -15.07 -2.14 -9.50
N PHE A 66 -14.13 -1.21 -9.28
CA PHE A 66 -14.00 0.00 -10.09
C PHE A 66 -13.74 -0.36 -11.56
N ILE A 67 -12.81 -1.27 -11.84
CA ILE A 67 -12.51 -1.74 -13.20
C ILE A 67 -13.74 -2.36 -13.86
N VAL A 68 -14.46 -3.24 -13.16
CA VAL A 68 -15.68 -3.88 -13.68
C VAL A 68 -16.79 -2.87 -13.97
N LYS A 69 -16.92 -1.84 -13.13
CA LYS A 69 -17.90 -0.76 -13.32
C LYS A 69 -17.49 0.22 -14.42
N SER A 70 -16.19 0.37 -14.63
CA SER A 70 -15.64 1.28 -15.64
C SER A 70 -15.68 0.65 -17.03
N SER A 71 -15.95 1.44 -18.05
CA SER A 71 -15.91 0.98 -19.46
C SER A 71 -14.47 0.88 -20.01
N TYR A 72 -13.44 0.97 -19.16
CA TYR A 72 -12.05 0.92 -19.60
C TYR A 72 -11.59 -0.52 -19.79
N ASP A 73 -10.95 -0.79 -20.91
CA ASP A 73 -10.29 -2.07 -21.16
C ASP A 73 -8.95 -2.11 -20.40
N LEU A 74 -8.97 -2.68 -19.21
CA LEU A 74 -7.86 -2.69 -18.26
C LEU A 74 -7.42 -4.11 -17.98
N LEU A 75 -6.10 -4.30 -17.83
CA LEU A 75 -5.54 -5.58 -17.42
C LEU A 75 -6.01 -5.89 -16.00
N LYS A 76 -6.78 -6.98 -15.88
CA LYS A 76 -7.40 -7.42 -14.62
C LYS A 76 -6.43 -8.13 -13.68
N ASP A 77 -5.25 -8.49 -14.17
CA ASP A 77 -4.25 -9.24 -13.43
C ASP A 77 -2.99 -8.42 -13.22
N LEU A 78 -2.33 -8.68 -12.07
CA LEU A 78 -1.02 -8.12 -11.78
C LEU A 78 0.00 -8.73 -12.74
N LYS A 79 0.90 -7.90 -13.26
CA LYS A 79 1.82 -8.37 -14.30
C LYS A 79 2.88 -9.22 -13.64
N ASN A 80 2.87 -10.53 -13.92
CA ASN A 80 3.98 -11.38 -13.54
C ASN A 80 5.25 -10.86 -14.21
N LYS A 81 6.27 -10.50 -13.42
CA LYS A 81 7.59 -10.19 -13.97
C LYS A 81 8.09 -11.46 -14.66
N MET A 82 8.47 -11.37 -15.93
CA MET A 82 9.10 -12.50 -16.61
C MET A 82 10.41 -12.82 -15.87
N GLU A 83 10.49 -14.04 -15.33
CA GLU A 83 11.70 -14.53 -14.71
C GLU A 83 12.74 -14.79 -15.80
N ALA A 84 13.92 -14.19 -15.65
CA ALA A 84 15.05 -14.53 -16.49
C ALA A 84 15.46 -15.96 -16.15
N LYS A 85 15.10 -16.92 -17.00
CA LYS A 85 15.54 -18.30 -16.83
C LYS A 85 17.04 -18.38 -17.08
N LYS A 86 17.81 -18.71 -16.05
CA LYS A 86 19.21 -19.08 -16.22
C LYS A 86 19.29 -20.39 -17.01
N LYS A 87 20.24 -20.47 -17.94
CA LYS A 87 20.49 -21.71 -18.69
C LYS A 87 20.93 -22.79 -17.70
N ARG A 88 20.18 -23.90 -17.65
CA ARG A 88 20.57 -25.07 -16.85
C ARG A 88 21.75 -25.76 -17.53
N MET A 89 22.81 -26.01 -16.77
CA MET A 89 24.00 -26.72 -17.25
C MET A 89 23.92 -28.22 -16.96
N PHE A 90 23.15 -28.60 -15.93
CA PHE A 90 23.01 -29.98 -15.48
C PHE A 90 21.55 -30.33 -15.14
N ASP A 91 21.17 -31.59 -15.34
CA ASP A 91 19.78 -32.05 -15.19
C ASP A 91 19.30 -32.14 -13.73
N TYR A 92 20.22 -32.12 -12.76
CA TYR A 92 19.89 -32.07 -11.34
C TYR A 92 19.62 -30.64 -10.83
N GLU A 93 19.82 -29.61 -11.65
CA GLU A 93 19.51 -28.23 -11.28
C GLU A 93 17.98 -28.04 -11.24
N GLY A 94 17.46 -27.84 -10.02
CA GLY A 94 16.09 -27.43 -9.80
C GLY A 94 15.79 -26.11 -10.51
N GLY A 95 14.60 -26.01 -11.12
CA GLY A 95 14.19 -24.77 -11.78
C GLY A 95 14.10 -23.63 -10.78
N ASP A 96 14.75 -22.51 -11.11
CA ASP A 96 14.68 -21.26 -10.35
C ASP A 96 13.28 -20.66 -10.54
N LYS A 97 12.31 -21.12 -9.74
CA LYS A 97 10.93 -20.61 -9.73
C LYS A 97 10.83 -19.62 -8.59
N SER A 98 10.33 -18.41 -8.84
CA SER A 98 9.93 -17.52 -7.74
C SER A 98 8.89 -18.25 -6.90
N ILE A 99 9.16 -18.36 -5.60
CA ILE A 99 8.19 -18.87 -4.63
C ILE A 99 7.04 -17.86 -4.46
N GLU A 100 7.28 -16.58 -4.78
CA GLU A 100 6.33 -15.50 -4.56
C GLU A 100 5.46 -15.21 -5.79
N SER A 101 4.15 -15.12 -5.55
CA SER A 101 3.19 -14.65 -6.55
C SER A 101 3.39 -13.14 -6.83
N ALA A 102 3.05 -12.68 -8.04
CA ALA A 102 3.10 -11.24 -8.36
C ALA A 102 2.27 -10.38 -7.40
N LYS A 103 1.19 -10.93 -6.83
CA LYS A 103 0.40 -10.29 -5.79
C LYS A 103 1.17 -10.10 -4.49
N SER A 104 1.81 -11.17 -4.00
CA SER A 104 2.60 -11.13 -2.77
C SER A 104 3.75 -10.14 -2.90
N ARG A 105 4.45 -10.22 -4.03
CA ARG A 105 5.56 -9.32 -4.31
C ARG A 105 5.12 -7.85 -4.41
N TYR A 106 4.07 -7.56 -5.16
CA TYR A 106 3.54 -6.19 -5.24
C TYR A 106 3.10 -5.66 -3.88
N LYS A 107 2.48 -6.53 -3.04
CA LYS A 107 2.13 -6.17 -1.67
C LYS A 107 3.38 -5.76 -0.88
N THR A 108 4.43 -6.56 -0.89
CA THR A 108 5.64 -6.31 -0.10
C THR A 108 6.46 -5.13 -0.65
N ASP A 109 6.71 -5.11 -1.96
CA ASP A 109 7.53 -4.10 -2.64
C ASP A 109 6.91 -2.70 -2.54
N PHE A 110 5.57 -2.59 -2.65
CA PHE A 110 4.87 -1.31 -2.63
C PHE A 110 4.10 -1.07 -1.34
N PHE A 111 3.07 -1.87 -1.05
CA PHE A 111 2.10 -1.58 0.01
C PHE A 111 2.74 -1.63 1.40
N ASP A 112 3.39 -2.74 1.75
CA ASP A 112 4.00 -2.92 3.07
C ASP A 112 5.13 -1.89 3.27
N THR A 113 6.00 -1.71 2.27
CA THR A 113 7.08 -0.70 2.30
C THR A 113 6.55 0.72 2.53
N MET A 114 5.48 1.11 1.83
CA MET A 114 4.84 2.41 1.99
C MET A 114 4.27 2.61 3.39
N ILE A 115 3.49 1.66 3.89
CA ILE A 115 2.82 1.78 5.20
C ILE A 115 3.83 1.71 6.34
N ASP A 116 4.84 0.84 6.22
CA ASP A 116 5.93 0.73 7.20
C ASP A 116 6.76 2.02 7.27
N SER A 117 6.95 2.71 6.15
CA SER A 117 7.60 4.04 6.16
C SER A 117 6.81 5.07 6.96
N VAL A 118 5.47 5.04 6.93
CA VAL A 118 4.65 5.98 7.70
C VAL A 118 4.64 5.60 9.18
N ILE A 119 4.52 4.31 9.51
CA ILE A 119 4.57 3.82 10.89
C ILE A 119 5.94 4.09 11.53
N SER A 120 7.03 3.96 10.77
CA SER A 120 8.39 4.19 11.27
C SER A 120 8.67 5.66 11.61
N MET A 121 7.90 6.63 11.10
CA MET A 121 8.11 8.04 11.44
C MET A 121 8.05 8.31 12.95
N ASP A 122 7.22 7.59 13.70
CA ASP A 122 7.13 7.76 15.16
C ASP A 122 8.46 7.51 15.89
N SER A 123 9.22 6.49 15.45
CA SER A 123 10.53 6.18 16.05
C SER A 123 11.57 7.29 15.84
N ARG A 124 11.40 8.12 14.81
CA ARG A 124 12.27 9.27 14.53
C ARG A 124 11.93 10.47 15.38
N PHE A 125 10.65 10.67 15.71
CA PHE A 125 10.24 11.77 16.59
C PHE A 125 10.57 11.52 18.07
N LEU A 126 10.66 10.24 18.48
CA LEU A 126 11.04 9.86 19.85
C LEU A 126 12.57 9.87 20.11
N SER A 127 13.39 9.97 19.07
CA SER A 127 14.86 9.99 19.17
C SER A 127 15.48 11.39 19.07
N LEU A 128 14.65 12.44 19.06
CA LEU A 128 15.00 13.85 19.08
C LEU A 128 14.61 14.46 20.44
#